data_AF-A0A6V7ECJ1-F1
#
_entry.id   AF-A0A6V7ECJ1-F1
#
_cell.length_a   1.000
_cell.length_b   1.000
_cell.length_c   1.000
_cell.angle_alpha   90.00
_cell.angle_beta   90.00
_cell.angle_gamma   90.00
#
_symmetry.space_group_name_H-M   'P 1'
#
loop_
_entity.id
_entity.type
_entity.pdbx_description
1 polymer ?
#
loop_
_entity_poly.entity_id
_entity_poly.type
_entity_poly.pdbx_seq_one_letter_code
_entity_poly.pdbx_strand_id
1 'polypeptide(L)'
;MIKTVKQEREFSLECAFQASKVFENGGPYKDLLNARSLDAKRDPRLKESGRLIKFHFFNVDWELEPRTAFYDWLYMNALHKQPDLSEQVLTYRAFSDIAFNPDKSVNCQAYAAALYVSLQERGLLSETMLKDKELYLSTVKTGVISNAREDNTVQSPLI
;
A
#
# COMPACT_ATOMS: atom_id res chain seq x y z
N MET A 1 -3.65 -9.18 7.77
CA MET A 1 -5.04 -8.69 7.83
C MET A 1 -5.04 -7.25 8.31
N ILE A 2 -6.03 -6.44 7.93
CA ILE A 2 -6.21 -5.07 8.43
C ILE A 2 -7.33 -5.09 9.44
N LYS A 3 -7.03 -4.65 10.68
CA LYS A 3 -8.01 -4.50 11.75
C LYS A 3 -8.32 -3.03 12.00
N THR A 4 -9.61 -2.69 11.95
CA THR A 4 -10.10 -1.33 12.22
C THR A 4 -10.47 -1.21 13.70
N VAL A 5 -9.95 -0.19 14.38
CA VAL A 5 -10.22 0.01 15.82
C VAL A 5 -11.63 0.56 16.05
N LYS A 6 -12.12 1.43 15.17
CA LYS A 6 -13.43 2.10 15.32
C LYS A 6 -14.63 1.25 14.89
N GLN A 7 -14.44 0.29 14.00
CA GLN A 7 -15.53 -0.52 13.43
C GLN A 7 -15.44 -1.99 13.80
N GLU A 8 -14.37 -2.40 14.51
CA GLU A 8 -14.06 -3.81 14.85
C GLU A 8 -14.11 -4.76 13.65
N ARG A 9 -13.87 -4.23 12.44
CA ARG A 9 -13.85 -5.01 11.21
C ARG A 9 -12.44 -5.45 10.88
N GLU A 10 -12.34 -6.69 10.43
CA GLU A 10 -11.13 -7.29 9.90
C GLU A 10 -11.34 -7.66 8.43
N PHE A 11 -10.44 -7.22 7.57
CA PHE A 11 -10.47 -7.54 6.15
C PHE A 11 -9.05 -7.76 5.62
N SER A 12 -8.93 -8.47 4.51
CA SER A 12 -7.62 -8.69 3.89
C SER A 12 -7.09 -7.41 3.26
N LEU A 13 -5.76 -7.31 3.15
CA LEU A 13 -5.11 -6.20 2.45
C LEU A 13 -5.60 -6.08 1.00
N GLU A 14 -5.74 -7.22 0.32
CA GLU A 14 -6.27 -7.29 -1.03
C GLU A 14 -7.70 -6.71 -1.10
N CYS A 15 -8.59 -7.10 -0.18
CA CYS A 15 -9.96 -6.59 -0.15
C CYS A 15 -9.98 -5.07 0.05
N ALA A 16 -9.17 -4.55 0.98
CA ALA A 16 -9.07 -3.10 1.20
C ALA A 16 -8.54 -2.37 -0.04
N PHE A 17 -7.47 -2.89 -0.65
CA PHE A 17 -6.88 -2.29 -1.83
C PHE A 17 -7.87 -2.23 -3.00
N GLN A 18 -8.60 -3.32 -3.27
CA GLN A 18 -9.59 -3.35 -4.35
C GLN A 18 -10.83 -2.51 -4.05
N ALA A 19 -11.35 -2.56 -2.81
CA ALA A 19 -12.51 -1.78 -2.40
C ALA A 19 -12.26 -0.27 -2.46
N SER A 20 -11.00 0.16 -2.30
CA SER A 20 -10.61 1.57 -2.34
C SER A 20 -10.49 2.16 -3.73
N LYS A 21 -10.49 1.35 -4.80
CA LYS A 21 -10.32 1.88 -6.15
C LYS A 21 -11.52 2.70 -6.61
N VAL A 22 -11.25 3.90 -7.11
CA VAL A 22 -12.24 4.78 -7.74
C VAL A 22 -11.88 4.95 -9.21
N PHE A 23 -12.84 4.67 -10.08
CA PHE A 23 -12.71 4.71 -11.53
C PHE A 23 -13.58 5.84 -12.11
N GLU A 24 -13.34 6.19 -13.38
CA GLU A 24 -14.12 7.19 -14.11
C GLU A 24 -15.63 6.93 -14.04
N ASN A 25 -16.05 5.66 -14.13
CA ASN A 25 -17.46 5.27 -14.20
C ASN A 25 -17.92 4.46 -12.98
N GLY A 26 -17.19 4.48 -11.85
CA GLY A 26 -17.63 3.75 -10.66
C GLY A 26 -16.65 3.68 -9.49
N GLY A 27 -17.08 3.01 -8.42
CA GLY A 27 -16.32 2.88 -7.18
C GLY A 27 -16.44 4.11 -6.26
N PRO A 28 -15.89 4.05 -5.03
CA PRO A 28 -15.24 2.88 -4.43
C PRO A 28 -16.24 1.76 -4.11
N TYR A 29 -15.87 0.51 -4.43
CA TYR A 29 -16.71 -0.68 -4.20
C TYR A 29 -16.54 -1.20 -2.78
N LYS A 30 -17.13 -0.48 -1.82
CA LYS A 30 -16.99 -0.76 -0.38
C LYS A 30 -17.50 -2.16 0.03
N ASP A 31 -18.37 -2.75 -0.77
CA ASP A 31 -18.85 -4.13 -0.59
C ASP A 31 -17.72 -5.16 -0.71
N LEU A 32 -16.67 -4.88 -1.48
CA LEU A 32 -15.50 -5.76 -1.62
C LEU A 32 -14.70 -5.95 -0.32
N LEU A 33 -14.89 -5.07 0.67
CA LEU A 33 -14.27 -5.24 1.99
C LEU A 33 -14.70 -6.55 2.68
N ASN A 34 -15.91 -7.04 2.38
CA ASN A 34 -16.47 -8.24 2.99
C ASN A 34 -16.33 -9.49 2.10
N ALA A 35 -15.72 -9.35 0.91
CA ALA A 35 -15.50 -10.46 0.01
C ALA A 35 -14.28 -11.31 0.42
N ARG A 36 -14.14 -12.50 -0.16
CA ARG A 36 -12.86 -13.24 -0.11
C ARG A 36 -11.83 -12.51 -0.96
N SER A 37 -10.56 -12.55 -0.58
CA SER A 37 -9.47 -11.86 -1.30
C SER A 37 -9.43 -12.19 -2.79
N LEU A 38 -9.66 -13.46 -3.15
CA LEU A 38 -9.66 -13.90 -4.54
C LEU A 38 -10.84 -13.32 -5.34
N ASP A 39 -12.01 -13.20 -4.71
CA ASP A 39 -13.21 -12.65 -5.34
C ASP A 39 -13.06 -11.14 -5.52
N ALA A 40 -12.58 -10.44 -4.49
CA ALA A 40 -12.28 -9.00 -4.58
C ALA A 40 -11.27 -8.68 -5.69
N LYS A 41 -10.21 -9.50 -5.83
CA LYS A 41 -9.20 -9.34 -6.88
C LYS A 41 -9.74 -9.60 -8.30
N ARG A 42 -10.75 -10.44 -8.42
CA ARG A 42 -11.33 -10.87 -9.72
C ARG A 42 -12.63 -10.15 -10.07
N ASP A 43 -13.06 -9.20 -9.24
CA ASP A 43 -14.32 -8.50 -9.45
C ASP A 43 -14.34 -7.82 -10.84
N PRO A 44 -15.36 -8.07 -11.68
CA PRO A 44 -15.42 -7.58 -13.05
C PRO A 44 -15.49 -6.05 -13.13
N ARG A 45 -16.07 -5.38 -12.12
CA ARG A 45 -16.22 -3.92 -12.08
C ARG A 45 -14.86 -3.22 -12.10
N LEU A 46 -13.80 -3.87 -11.61
CA LEU A 46 -12.43 -3.34 -11.62
C LEU A 46 -11.82 -3.19 -13.01
N LYS A 47 -12.38 -3.86 -14.02
CA LYS A 47 -11.94 -3.78 -15.42
C LYS A 47 -12.94 -3.03 -16.31
N GLU A 48 -14.22 -3.08 -15.94
CA GLU A 48 -15.32 -2.55 -16.75
C GLU A 48 -15.61 -1.06 -16.46
N SER A 49 -15.12 -0.52 -15.35
CA SER A 49 -15.52 0.82 -14.89
C SER A 49 -14.62 1.96 -15.37
N GLY A 50 -13.81 1.72 -16.40
CA GLY A 50 -12.94 2.72 -17.01
C GLY A 50 -11.58 2.86 -16.32
N ARG A 51 -10.94 4.02 -16.49
CA ARG A 51 -9.60 4.26 -15.91
C ARG A 51 -9.69 4.47 -14.41
N LEU A 52 -8.70 3.98 -13.67
CA LEU A 52 -8.52 4.31 -12.26
C LEU A 52 -8.14 5.79 -12.16
N ILE A 53 -8.81 6.54 -11.27
CA ILE A 53 -8.58 7.99 -11.10
C ILE A 53 -8.02 8.35 -9.72
N LYS A 54 -8.33 7.55 -8.69
CA LYS A 54 -7.81 7.70 -7.32
C LYS A 54 -8.09 6.46 -6.48
N PHE A 55 -7.56 6.44 -5.27
CA PHE A 55 -8.06 5.56 -4.22
C PHE A 55 -8.84 6.38 -3.17
N HIS A 56 -9.86 5.79 -2.57
CA HIS A 56 -10.64 6.38 -1.49
C HIS A 56 -10.73 5.38 -0.33
N PHE A 57 -10.23 5.76 0.84
CA PHE A 57 -10.22 4.90 2.01
C PHE A 57 -10.41 5.72 3.29
N PHE A 58 -11.36 5.30 4.14
CA PHE A 58 -11.73 6.00 5.39
C PHE A 58 -11.84 7.53 5.25
N ASN A 59 -12.59 7.99 4.25
CA ASN A 59 -12.81 9.42 3.95
C ASN A 59 -11.55 10.20 3.55
N VAL A 60 -10.48 9.52 3.18
CA VAL A 60 -9.26 10.12 2.64
C VAL A 60 -9.11 9.70 1.19
N ASP A 61 -8.94 10.69 0.32
CA ASP A 61 -8.56 10.47 -1.07
C ASP A 61 -7.04 10.34 -1.19
N TRP A 62 -6.60 9.41 -2.03
CA TRP A 62 -5.22 9.15 -2.37
C TRP A 62 -5.04 9.28 -3.88
N GLU A 63 -4.09 10.11 -4.27
CA GLU A 63 -3.69 10.30 -5.66
C GLU A 63 -3.04 9.03 -6.21
N LEU A 64 -2.97 8.94 -7.53
CA LEU A 64 -2.28 7.83 -8.20
C LEU A 64 -0.76 7.99 -8.22
N GLU A 65 -0.25 9.14 -7.79
CA GLU A 65 1.17 9.42 -7.67
C GLU A 65 1.47 9.90 -6.24
N PRO A 66 2.48 9.32 -5.55
CA PRO A 66 3.39 8.28 -6.03
C PRO A 66 2.70 6.91 -6.20
N ARG A 67 3.01 6.18 -7.28
CA ARG A 67 2.24 5.00 -7.74
C ARG A 67 1.96 3.91 -6.72
N THR A 68 2.92 3.62 -5.84
CA THR A 68 2.80 2.55 -4.84
C THR A 68 2.37 3.07 -3.48
N ALA A 69 2.35 4.40 -3.28
CA ALA A 69 2.25 5.02 -1.96
C ALA A 69 1.06 4.52 -1.14
N PHE A 70 -0.14 4.46 -1.76
CA PHE A 70 -1.33 3.95 -1.08
C PHE A 70 -1.21 2.47 -0.69
N TYR A 71 -0.69 1.64 -1.60
CA TYR A 71 -0.53 0.21 -1.33
C TYR A 71 0.52 -0.06 -0.25
N ASP A 72 1.67 0.60 -0.33
CA ASP A 72 2.75 0.46 0.64
C ASP A 72 2.28 0.92 2.02
N TRP A 73 1.56 2.06 2.09
CA TRP A 73 0.95 2.54 3.33
C TRP A 73 -0.05 1.53 3.92
N LEU A 74 -0.89 0.93 3.08
CA LEU A 74 -1.87 -0.07 3.49
C LEU A 74 -1.17 -1.33 4.03
N TYR A 75 -0.09 -1.76 3.38
CA TYR A 75 0.74 -2.88 3.79
C TYR A 75 1.41 -2.62 5.14
N MET A 76 2.08 -1.48 5.28
CA MET A 76 2.75 -1.11 6.52
C MET A 76 1.76 -0.99 7.69
N ASN A 77 0.58 -0.41 7.46
CA ASN A 77 -0.48 -0.36 8.47
C ASN A 77 -0.97 -1.76 8.88
N ALA A 78 -1.09 -2.69 7.92
CA ALA A 78 -1.46 -4.07 8.21
C ALA A 78 -0.39 -4.79 9.03
N LEU A 79 0.89 -4.63 8.65
CA LEU A 79 2.03 -5.26 9.32
C LEU A 79 2.25 -4.69 10.73
N HIS A 80 2.17 -3.37 10.90
CA HIS A 80 2.36 -2.71 12.20
C HIS A 80 1.31 -3.11 13.25
N LYS A 81 0.14 -3.62 12.81
CA LYS A 81 -0.91 -4.13 13.71
C LYS A 81 -0.72 -5.60 14.10
N GLN A 82 0.37 -6.22 13.69
CA GLN A 82 0.69 -7.63 13.96
C GLN A 82 2.10 -7.70 14.59
N PRO A 83 2.23 -7.50 15.91
CA PRO A 83 3.53 -7.42 16.59
C PRO A 83 4.45 -8.59 16.24
N ASP A 84 3.97 -9.84 16.36
CA ASP A 84 4.74 -11.05 16.06
C ASP A 84 5.34 -11.05 14.64
N LEU A 85 4.52 -10.65 13.64
CA LEU A 85 4.97 -10.57 12.24
C LEU A 85 5.92 -9.40 12.02
N SER A 86 5.65 -8.25 12.65
CA SER A 86 6.53 -7.09 12.53
C SER A 86 7.90 -7.34 13.14
N GLU A 87 7.96 -7.99 14.31
CA GLU A 87 9.21 -8.39 14.96
C GLU A 87 9.97 -9.40 14.09
N GLN A 88 9.28 -10.39 13.53
CA GLN A 88 9.90 -11.35 12.62
C GLN A 88 10.47 -10.66 11.37
N VAL A 89 9.70 -9.76 10.74
CA VAL A 89 10.13 -9.07 9.51
C VAL A 89 11.40 -8.24 9.73
N LEU A 90 11.58 -7.65 10.92
CA LEU A 90 12.78 -6.89 11.28
C LEU A 90 14.06 -7.74 11.39
N THR A 91 13.94 -9.07 11.44
CA THR A 91 15.11 -9.97 11.46
C THR A 91 15.74 -10.19 10.07
N TYR A 92 15.03 -9.81 9.00
CA TYR A 92 15.49 -10.01 7.62
C TYR A 92 16.17 -8.76 7.04
N ARG A 93 17.10 -8.99 6.09
CA ARG A 93 17.87 -7.94 5.41
C ARG A 93 17.66 -7.89 3.91
N ALA A 94 17.02 -8.92 3.34
CA ALA A 94 16.73 -9.01 1.92
C ALA A 94 15.29 -9.49 1.73
N PHE A 95 14.58 -8.86 0.80
CA PHE A 95 13.18 -9.14 0.49
C PHE A 95 13.04 -9.37 -1.00
N SER A 96 12.38 -10.47 -1.37
CA SER A 96 12.11 -10.82 -2.76
C SER A 96 10.67 -11.29 -2.92
N ASP A 97 10.04 -10.94 -4.02
CA ASP A 97 8.69 -11.37 -4.36
C ASP A 97 8.75 -12.22 -5.64
N ILE A 98 8.60 -13.54 -5.48
CA ILE A 98 8.66 -14.51 -6.59
C ILE A 98 7.52 -14.33 -7.59
N ALA A 99 6.41 -13.73 -7.17
CA ALA A 99 5.24 -13.50 -8.01
C ALA A 99 5.23 -12.10 -8.64
N PHE A 100 6.18 -11.23 -8.27
CA PHE A 100 6.23 -9.88 -8.79
C PHE A 100 6.72 -9.86 -10.24
N ASN A 101 5.91 -9.21 -11.09
CA ASN A 101 6.26 -8.92 -12.47
C ASN A 101 5.96 -7.43 -12.70
N PRO A 102 7.00 -6.59 -12.92
CA PRO A 102 6.82 -5.14 -13.06
C PRO A 102 6.05 -4.73 -14.31
N ASP A 103 5.94 -5.59 -15.32
CA ASP A 103 5.12 -5.35 -16.52
C ASP A 103 3.63 -5.56 -16.24
N LYS A 104 3.29 -6.35 -15.22
CA LYS A 104 1.89 -6.71 -14.87
C LYS A 104 1.36 -6.00 -13.63
N SER A 105 2.23 -5.67 -12.67
CA SER A 105 1.86 -5.06 -11.41
C SER A 105 2.81 -3.93 -11.05
N VAL A 106 2.26 -2.86 -10.48
CA VAL A 106 3.06 -1.76 -9.92
C VAL A 106 3.49 -2.08 -8.49
N ASN A 107 2.61 -2.73 -7.75
CA ASN A 107 2.80 -3.00 -6.32
C ASN A 107 3.62 -4.27 -6.12
N CYS A 108 4.58 -4.21 -5.20
CA CYS A 108 5.46 -5.31 -4.83
C CYS A 108 5.45 -5.49 -3.31
N GLN A 109 5.10 -6.69 -2.84
CA GLN A 109 5.01 -6.96 -1.39
C GLN A 109 6.38 -6.92 -0.72
N ALA A 110 7.41 -7.42 -1.40
CA ALA A 110 8.78 -7.36 -0.91
C ALA A 110 9.28 -5.93 -0.74
N TYR A 111 8.95 -5.03 -1.67
CA TYR A 111 9.29 -3.61 -1.54
C TYR A 111 8.60 -2.98 -0.33
N ALA A 112 7.29 -3.19 -0.15
CA ALA A 112 6.56 -2.65 0.99
C ALA A 112 7.10 -3.16 2.34
N ALA A 113 7.52 -4.44 2.41
CA ALA A 113 8.19 -5.00 3.58
C ALA A 113 9.57 -4.37 3.81
N ALA A 114 10.38 -4.20 2.76
CA ALA A 114 11.68 -3.54 2.87
C ALA A 114 11.56 -2.08 3.31
N LEU A 115 10.55 -1.35 2.79
CA LEU A 115 10.24 0.01 3.19
C LEU A 115 9.87 0.09 4.68
N TYR A 116 9.05 -0.84 5.16
CA TYR A 116 8.69 -0.94 6.58
C TYR A 116 9.94 -1.07 7.47
N VAL A 117 10.83 -2.01 7.15
CA VAL A 117 12.07 -2.24 7.90
C VAL A 117 12.97 -1.01 7.86
N SER A 118 13.16 -0.42 6.68
CA SER A 118 13.98 0.79 6.50
C SER A 118 13.49 1.96 7.37
N LEU A 119 12.17 2.20 7.41
CA LEU A 119 11.58 3.26 8.22
C LEU A 119 11.70 2.98 9.71
N GLN A 120 11.54 1.72 10.15
CA GLN A 120 11.70 1.32 11.54
C GLN A 120 13.15 1.50 12.01
N GLU A 121 14.13 1.01 11.24
CA GLU A 121 15.56 1.11 11.60
C GLU A 121 16.05 2.56 11.64
N ARG A 122 15.45 3.45 10.83
CA ARG A 122 15.73 4.89 10.84
C ARG A 122 14.99 5.66 11.93
N GLY A 123 14.14 5.00 12.73
CA GLY A 123 13.31 5.65 13.74
C GLY A 123 12.23 6.59 13.17
N LEU A 124 11.85 6.39 11.90
CA LEU A 124 10.86 7.21 11.19
C LEU A 124 9.46 6.58 11.20
N LEU A 125 9.37 5.28 11.52
CA LEU A 125 8.09 4.60 11.67
C LEU A 125 7.46 4.96 13.03
N SER A 126 6.28 5.58 12.98
CA SER A 126 5.51 5.91 14.19
C SER A 126 4.00 5.77 13.92
N GLU A 127 3.22 5.59 14.99
CA GLU A 127 1.75 5.57 14.86
C GLU A 127 1.20 6.86 14.23
N THR A 128 1.80 8.01 14.56
CA THR A 128 1.40 9.31 14.01
C THR A 128 1.64 9.35 12.50
N MET A 129 2.81 8.88 12.05
CA MET A 129 3.14 8.80 10.63
C MET A 129 2.18 7.86 9.87
N LEU A 130 1.82 6.71 10.46
CA LEU A 130 0.89 5.77 9.81
C LEU A 130 -0.55 6.27 9.74
N LYS A 131 -0.96 7.20 10.63
CA LYS A 131 -2.33 7.76 10.67
C LYS A 131 -2.51 9.01 9.80
N ASP A 132 -1.41 9.65 9.40
CA ASP A 132 -1.44 10.91 8.64
C ASP A 132 -0.84 10.71 7.24
N LYS A 133 -1.69 10.91 6.22
CA LYS A 133 -1.31 10.74 4.81
C LYS A 133 -0.15 11.67 4.42
N GLU A 134 -0.20 12.94 4.80
CA GLU A 134 0.78 13.93 4.38
C GLU A 134 2.13 13.70 5.08
N LEU A 135 2.09 13.31 6.35
CA LEU A 135 3.29 12.91 7.09
C LEU A 135 3.92 11.64 6.50
N TYR A 136 3.10 10.65 6.13
CA TYR A 136 3.59 9.47 5.42
C TYR A 136 4.24 9.84 4.09
N LEU A 137 3.55 10.60 3.23
CA LEU A 137 4.05 10.98 1.91
C LEU A 137 5.34 11.81 1.99
N SER A 138 5.42 12.74 2.93
CA SER A 138 6.65 13.51 3.16
C SER A 138 7.79 12.62 3.67
N THR A 139 7.52 11.69 4.58
CA THR A 139 8.54 10.77 5.12
C THR A 139 9.14 9.90 4.03
N VAL A 140 8.31 9.28 3.17
CA VAL A 140 8.82 8.38 2.12
C VAL A 140 9.52 9.12 0.98
N LYS A 141 9.24 10.42 0.78
CA LYS A 141 9.96 11.27 -0.18
C LYS A 141 11.39 11.64 0.25
N THR A 142 11.71 11.54 1.54
CA THR A 142 13.06 11.93 2.04
C THR A 142 14.15 10.89 1.82
N GLY A 143 13.77 9.67 1.40
CA GLY A 143 14.69 8.58 1.16
C GLY A 143 15.05 8.43 -0.31
N VAL A 144 16.23 7.85 -0.58
CA VAL A 144 16.55 7.38 -1.92
C VAL A 144 15.69 6.15 -2.20
N ILE A 145 14.88 6.21 -3.26
CA ILE A 145 14.04 5.10 -3.71
C ILE A 145 14.77 4.41 -4.86
N SER A 146 14.98 3.10 -4.75
CA SER A 146 15.41 2.25 -5.86
C SER A 146 14.51 1.01 -5.88
N ASN A 147 13.62 0.97 -6.86
CA ASN A 147 12.72 -0.14 -7.12
C ASN A 147 12.60 -0.35 -8.65
N ALA A 148 11.78 -1.31 -9.08
CA ALA A 148 11.68 -1.66 -10.49
C ALA A 148 11.17 -0.54 -11.42
N ARG A 149 10.70 0.60 -10.89
CA ARG A 149 10.14 1.71 -11.66
C ARG A 149 10.69 3.10 -11.32
N GLU A 150 11.29 3.26 -10.14
CA GLU A 150 11.88 4.52 -9.68
C GLU A 150 13.27 4.22 -9.11
N ASP A 151 14.29 4.90 -9.63
CA ASP A 151 15.66 4.84 -9.10
C ASP A 151 16.26 6.24 -8.97
N ASN A 152 16.08 6.82 -7.78
CA ASN A 152 16.57 8.13 -7.41
C ASN A 152 18.07 8.10 -7.01
N THR A 153 18.75 6.94 -7.09
CA THR A 153 20.22 6.87 -6.99
C THR A 153 20.91 7.28 -8.29
N VAL A 154 20.21 7.17 -9.43
CA VAL A 154 20.76 7.39 -10.78
C VAL A 154 20.24 8.68 -11.43
N GLN A 155 19.04 9.14 -11.08
CA GLN A 155 18.46 10.40 -11.56
C GLN A 155 17.81 11.20 -10.43
N SER A 156 18.25 12.44 -10.22
CA SER A 156 17.54 13.40 -9.38
C SER A 156 16.12 13.64 -9.95
N PRO A 157 15.09 13.84 -9.09
CA PRO A 157 13.76 14.21 -9.57
C PRO A 157 13.87 15.45 -10.44
N LEU A 158 13.31 15.40 -11.65
CA LEU A 158 13.16 16.59 -12.49
C LEU A 158 12.30 17.59 -11.71
N ILE A 159 12.92 18.68 -11.29
CA ILE A 159 12.28 19.85 -10.66
C ILE A 159 11.40 20.54 -11.70
#